data_AF-A0A7S2KWY8-F1
#
_entry.id   AF-A0A7S2KWY8-F1
#
_cell.length_a   1.000
_cell.length_b   1.000
_cell.length_c   1.000
_cell.angle_alpha   90.00
_cell.angle_beta   90.00
_cell.angle_gamma   90.00
#
_symmetry.space_group_name_H-M   'P 1'
#
loop_
_entity.id
_entity.type
_entity.pdbx_description
1 polymer ?
#
loop_
_entity_poly.entity_id
_entity_poly.type
_entity_poly.pdbx_seq_one_letter_code
_entity_poly.pdbx_strand_id
1 'polypeptide(L)'
;FRDDHGHCNVPLSHSSLGNWVGNQRSEFKKFKAGKSSSMTPQRRKILKHIGFVWDASDKIGVQRNDEGWMRMFEELMEYKEKHGDCLVPNKNGDILKLRRWVSTQRQQYQNKKKGKTTQMTDERIDKLEGIGFVWDA
;
A
#
# COMPACT_ATOMS: atom_id res chain seq x y z
N PHE A 1 -9.29 14.08 7.33
CA PHE A 1 -8.83 13.15 8.39
C PHE A 1 -7.53 12.47 8.03
N ARG A 2 -7.47 11.56 7.03
CA ARG A 2 -6.19 10.92 6.63
C ARG A 2 -5.15 11.97 6.24
N ASP A 3 -5.52 12.93 5.43
CA ASP A 3 -4.58 13.96 4.97
C ASP A 3 -4.08 14.86 6.12
N ASP A 4 -4.88 14.99 7.20
CA ASP A 4 -4.49 15.77 8.39
C ASP A 4 -3.80 14.94 9.49
N HIS A 5 -4.00 13.62 9.54
CA HIS A 5 -3.55 12.73 10.63
C HIS A 5 -2.63 11.58 10.16
N GLY A 6 -2.35 11.48 8.86
CA GLY A 6 -1.55 10.42 8.24
C GLY A 6 -2.19 9.03 8.23
N HIS A 7 -3.39 8.85 8.80
CA HIS A 7 -4.03 7.52 8.90
C HIS A 7 -5.56 7.58 8.91
N CYS A 8 -6.20 6.46 8.57
CA CYS A 8 -7.67 6.29 8.61
C CYS A 8 -8.21 5.76 9.95
N ASN A 9 -7.40 5.70 11.01
CA ASN A 9 -7.84 5.28 12.35
C ASN A 9 -8.57 6.42 13.08
N VAL A 10 -9.83 6.61 12.72
CA VAL A 10 -10.70 7.60 13.36
C VAL A 10 -11.21 7.08 14.71
N PRO A 11 -10.98 7.80 15.84
CA PRO A 11 -11.58 7.45 17.13
C PRO A 11 -13.10 7.53 17.10
N LEU A 12 -13.80 6.71 17.90
CA LEU A 12 -15.28 6.80 18.02
C LEU A 12 -15.74 8.16 18.56
N SER A 13 -14.92 8.81 19.39
CA SER A 13 -15.16 10.15 19.92
C SER A 13 -15.06 11.25 18.86
N HIS A 14 -14.55 10.95 17.66
CA HIS A 14 -14.42 11.93 16.59
C HIS A 14 -15.75 12.13 15.85
N SER A 15 -16.67 12.85 16.49
CA SER A 15 -17.90 13.39 15.88
C SER A 15 -18.70 12.38 15.01
N SER A 16 -19.37 12.86 13.97
CA SER A 16 -20.16 12.04 13.04
C SER A 16 -19.30 11.05 12.25
N LEU A 17 -18.03 11.38 12.01
CA LEU A 17 -17.09 10.53 11.27
C LEU A 17 -16.71 9.26 12.06
N GLY A 18 -16.48 9.38 13.37
CA GLY A 18 -16.17 8.27 14.27
C GLY A 18 -17.31 7.27 14.34
N ASN A 19 -18.54 7.76 14.47
CA ASN A 19 -19.75 6.93 14.40
C ASN A 19 -19.88 6.22 13.05
N TRP A 20 -19.64 6.94 11.94
CA TRP A 20 -19.67 6.37 10.61
C TRP A 20 -18.61 5.26 10.43
N VAL A 21 -17.38 5.49 10.89
CA VAL A 21 -16.28 4.52 10.86
C VAL A 21 -16.60 3.29 11.70
N GLY A 22 -17.17 3.46 12.89
CA GLY A 22 -17.63 2.37 13.75
C GLY A 22 -18.70 1.50 13.07
N ASN A 23 -19.64 2.14 12.36
CA ASN A 23 -20.64 1.44 11.56
C ASN A 23 -20.01 0.66 10.41
N GLN A 24 -19.05 1.24 9.66
CA GLN A 24 -18.37 0.52 8.57
C GLN A 24 -17.65 -0.74 9.09
N ARG A 25 -16.94 -0.65 10.22
CA ARG A 25 -16.27 -1.80 10.84
C ARG A 25 -17.26 -2.90 11.24
N SER A 26 -18.42 -2.52 11.78
CA SER A 26 -19.48 -3.44 12.16
C SER A 26 -20.07 -4.18 10.94
N GLU A 27 -20.33 -3.44 9.86
CA GLU A 27 -20.84 -4.01 8.61
C GLU A 27 -19.82 -4.93 7.93
N PHE A 28 -18.52 -4.59 7.97
CA PHE A 28 -17.47 -5.45 7.44
C PHE A 28 -17.32 -6.74 8.23
N LYS A 29 -17.45 -6.68 9.56
CA LYS A 29 -17.43 -7.87 10.42
C LYS A 29 -18.59 -8.82 10.10
N LYS A 30 -19.81 -8.29 9.89
CA LYS A 30 -20.95 -9.09 9.43
C LYS A 30 -20.67 -9.77 8.09
N PHE A 31 -20.12 -9.02 7.13
CA PHE A 31 -19.71 -9.55 5.83
C PHE A 31 -18.68 -10.69 5.94
N LYS A 32 -17.61 -10.51 6.72
CA LYS A 32 -16.59 -11.58 6.92
C LYS A 32 -17.17 -12.84 7.57
N ALA A 33 -18.18 -12.68 8.42
CA ALA A 33 -18.90 -13.78 9.05
C ALA A 33 -20.01 -14.39 8.17
N GLY A 34 -20.14 -13.99 6.90
CA GLY A 34 -21.18 -14.48 6.00
C GLY A 34 -22.60 -14.06 6.36
N LYS A 35 -22.75 -13.05 7.23
CA LYS A 35 -24.05 -12.52 7.65
C LYS A 35 -24.51 -11.42 6.70
N SER A 36 -25.82 -11.15 6.70
CA SER A 36 -26.40 -10.00 6.00
C SER A 36 -25.68 -8.70 6.42
N SER A 37 -25.22 -7.96 5.42
CA SER A 37 -24.38 -6.78 5.57
C SER A 37 -24.64 -5.83 4.41
N SER A 38 -24.62 -4.52 4.69
CA SER A 38 -24.67 -3.45 3.69
C SER A 38 -23.32 -3.19 3.01
N MET A 39 -22.31 -4.03 3.29
CA MET A 39 -20.95 -3.86 2.78
C MET A 39 -20.81 -4.29 1.32
N THR A 40 -20.93 -3.34 0.40
CA THR A 40 -20.82 -3.57 -1.05
C THR A 40 -19.37 -3.79 -1.51
N PRO A 41 -19.14 -4.52 -2.62
CA PRO A 41 -17.80 -4.66 -3.21
C PRO A 41 -17.12 -3.32 -3.53
N GLN A 42 -17.89 -2.35 -4.03
CA GLN A 42 -17.43 -1.01 -4.35
C GLN A 42 -16.99 -0.27 -3.09
N ARG A 43 -17.77 -0.33 -2.00
CA ARG A 43 -17.41 0.32 -0.74
C ARG A 43 -16.14 -0.28 -0.14
N ARG A 44 -15.99 -1.62 -0.17
CA ARG A 44 -14.74 -2.30 0.24
C ARG A 44 -13.54 -1.85 -0.59
N LYS A 45 -13.71 -1.74 -1.91
CA LYS A 45 -12.65 -1.32 -2.84
C LYS A 45 -12.15 0.09 -2.51
N ILE A 46 -13.05 1.03 -2.27
CA ILE A 46 -12.72 2.43 -1.93
C ILE A 46 -12.00 2.49 -0.58
N LEU A 47 -12.56 1.85 0.46
CA LEU A 47 -11.98 1.87 1.80
C LEU A 47 -10.59 1.19 1.83
N LYS A 48 -10.42 0.08 1.11
CA LYS A 48 -9.11 -0.53 0.92
C LYS A 48 -8.12 0.41 0.23
N HIS A 49 -8.55 1.11 -0.82
CA HIS A 49 -7.68 2.01 -1.58
C HIS A 49 -7.18 3.19 -0.75
N ILE A 50 -7.99 3.71 0.18
CA ILE A 50 -7.58 4.81 1.06
C ILE A 50 -6.78 4.36 2.29
N GLY A 51 -6.43 3.08 2.40
CA GLY A 51 -5.67 2.54 3.53
C GLY A 51 -6.52 2.37 4.81
N PHE A 52 -7.83 2.12 4.67
CA PHE A 52 -8.70 1.89 5.82
C PHE A 52 -8.39 0.55 6.51
N VAL A 53 -8.04 0.62 7.78
CA VAL A 53 -7.74 -0.54 8.62
C VAL A 53 -9.02 -1.02 9.30
N TRP A 54 -9.42 -2.27 9.00
CA TRP A 54 -10.65 -2.85 9.52
C TRP A 54 -10.51 -3.43 10.91
N ASP A 55 -9.38 -4.09 11.19
CA ASP A 55 -9.05 -4.68 12.47
C ASP A 55 -7.54 -4.80 12.67
N ALA A 56 -7.13 -5.31 13.83
CA ALA A 56 -5.72 -5.48 14.18
C ALA A 56 -4.97 -6.41 13.21
N SER A 57 -5.64 -7.40 12.61
CA SER A 57 -4.99 -8.29 11.64
C SER A 57 -4.68 -7.58 10.32
N ASP A 58 -5.57 -6.70 9.87
CA ASP A 58 -5.30 -5.81 8.73
C ASP A 58 -4.19 -4.82 9.05
N LYS A 59 -4.15 -4.27 10.27
CA LYS A 59 -3.06 -3.37 10.71
C LYS A 59 -1.71 -4.07 10.64
N ILE A 60 -1.62 -5.28 11.19
CA ILE A 60 -0.40 -6.11 11.19
C ILE A 60 -0.02 -6.48 9.75
N GLY A 61 -0.98 -6.81 8.90
CA GLY A 61 -0.75 -7.11 7.49
C GLY A 61 -0.19 -5.91 6.70
N VAL A 62 -0.71 -4.71 6.94
CA VAL A 62 -0.18 -3.46 6.36
C VAL A 62 1.23 -3.19 6.86
N GLN A 63 1.47 -3.27 8.18
CA GLN A 63 2.81 -3.05 8.77
C GLN A 63 3.87 -4.02 8.23
N ARG A 64 3.58 -5.32 8.17
CA ARG A 64 4.51 -6.31 7.61
C ARG A 64 4.81 -6.06 6.13
N ASN A 65 3.83 -5.58 5.38
CA ASN A 65 3.99 -5.22 3.97
C ASN A 65 4.88 -3.97 3.81
N ASP A 66 4.83 -3.03 4.76
CA ASP A 66 5.69 -1.84 4.76
C ASP A 66 7.13 -2.17 5.15
N GLU A 67 7.34 -3.00 6.18
CA GLU A 67 8.67 -3.47 6.56
C GLU A 67 9.35 -4.24 5.41
N GLY A 68 8.63 -5.17 4.78
CA GLY A 68 9.15 -5.92 3.63
C GLY A 68 9.43 -5.03 2.42
N TRP A 69 8.64 -3.97 2.23
CA TRP A 69 8.89 -2.99 1.17
C TRP A 69 10.12 -2.15 1.46
N MET A 70 10.27 -1.65 2.69
CA MET A 70 11.41 -0.84 3.13
C MET A 70 12.73 -1.59 2.98
N ARG A 71 12.79 -2.87 3.38
CA ARG A 71 13.99 -3.69 3.19
C ARG A 71 14.41 -3.79 1.71
N MET A 72 13.46 -3.95 0.80
CA MET A 72 13.76 -4.01 -0.63
C MET A 72 14.15 -2.65 -1.21
N PHE A 73 13.59 -1.58 -0.65
CA PHE A 73 13.97 -0.21 -0.98
C PHE A 73 15.42 0.08 -0.55
N GLU A 74 15.84 -0.38 0.64
CA GLU A 74 17.23 -0.33 1.10
C GLU A 74 18.16 -1.13 0.17
N GLU A 75 17.78 -2.36 -0.21
CA GLU A 75 18.53 -3.16 -1.20
C GLU A 75 18.67 -2.41 -2.55
N LEU A 76 17.65 -1.63 -2.96
CA LEU A 76 17.73 -0.80 -4.18
C LEU A 76 18.66 0.41 -4.01
N MET A 77 18.66 1.03 -2.83
CA MET A 77 19.58 2.14 -2.53
C MET A 77 21.03 1.68 -2.58
N GLU A 78 21.35 0.53 -1.96
CA GLU A 78 22.69 -0.07 -2.04
C GLU A 78 23.08 -0.42 -3.47
N TYR A 79 22.13 -0.93 -4.27
CA TYR A 79 22.35 -1.20 -5.69
C TYR A 79 22.74 0.08 -6.43
N LYS A 80 21.97 1.15 -6.24
CA LYS A 80 22.22 2.46 -6.84
C LYS A 80 23.57 3.02 -6.43
N GLU A 81 23.95 2.92 -5.16
CA GLU A 81 25.26 3.38 -4.70
C GLU A 81 26.41 2.66 -5.43
N LYS A 82 26.25 1.35 -5.68
CA LYS A 82 27.27 0.54 -6.36
C LYS A 82 27.30 0.72 -7.88
N HIS A 83 26.16 1.02 -8.52
CA HIS A 83 26.02 0.99 -9.98
C HIS A 83 25.75 2.37 -10.61
N GLY A 84 25.38 3.36 -9.81
CA GLY A 84 25.03 4.72 -10.23
C GLY A 84 23.55 4.93 -10.59
N ASP A 85 22.80 3.85 -10.82
CA ASP A 85 21.40 3.90 -11.25
C ASP A 85 20.51 2.83 -10.59
N CYS A 86 19.21 2.89 -10.86
CA CYS A 86 18.23 1.90 -10.42
C CYS A 86 17.83 0.92 -11.55
N LEU A 87 18.63 0.80 -12.61
CA LEU A 87 18.38 -0.04 -13.79
C LEU A 87 18.90 -1.45 -13.56
N VAL A 88 18.17 -2.18 -12.72
CA VAL A 88 18.52 -3.56 -12.37
C VAL A 88 18.48 -4.48 -13.61
N PRO A 89 19.61 -5.09 -14.02
CA PRO A 89 19.71 -5.84 -15.27
C PRO A 89 18.92 -7.15 -15.22
N ASN A 90 18.55 -7.63 -16.40
CA ASN A 90 17.85 -8.90 -16.57
C ASN A 90 18.83 -10.08 -16.49
N LYS A 91 19.41 -10.31 -15.32
CA LYS A 91 20.32 -11.44 -15.04
C LYS A 91 19.74 -12.34 -13.94
N ASN A 92 20.00 -13.63 -14.06
CA ASN A 92 19.71 -14.60 -13.01
C ASN A 92 20.82 -14.56 -11.93
N GLY A 93 20.48 -14.88 -10.68
CA GLY A 93 21.41 -14.86 -9.55
C GLY A 93 20.86 -14.04 -8.38
N ASP A 94 21.76 -13.53 -7.53
CA ASP A 94 21.41 -12.84 -6.27
C ASP A 94 20.54 -11.59 -6.49
N ILE A 95 20.64 -10.96 -7.66
CA ILE A 95 19.87 -9.76 -8.04
C ILE A 95 18.42 -10.06 -8.46
N LEU A 96 18.07 -11.33 -8.69
CA LEU A 96 16.76 -11.72 -9.23
C LEU A 96 15.60 -11.24 -8.36
N LYS A 97 15.78 -11.27 -7.04
CA LYS A 97 14.78 -10.80 -6.06
C LYS A 97 14.52 -9.30 -6.22
N LEU A 98 15.59 -8.50 -6.25
CA LEU A 98 15.49 -7.06 -6.46
C LEU A 98 14.88 -6.72 -7.82
N ARG A 99 15.28 -7.41 -8.89
CA ARG A 99 14.70 -7.27 -10.23
C ARG A 99 13.18 -7.45 -10.21
N ARG A 100 12.71 -8.56 -9.63
CA ARG A 100 11.26 -8.85 -9.53
C ARG A 100 10.52 -7.78 -8.74
N TRP A 101 11.14 -7.29 -7.66
CA TRP A 101 10.57 -6.23 -6.85
C TRP A 101 10.45 -4.91 -7.62
N VAL A 102 11.50 -4.50 -8.35
CA VAL A 102 11.50 -3.32 -9.23
C VAL A 102 10.39 -3.42 -10.29
N SER A 103 10.27 -4.56 -10.98
CA SER A 103 9.18 -4.79 -11.94
C SER A 103 7.80 -4.70 -11.29
N THR A 104 7.68 -5.18 -10.05
CA THR A 104 6.43 -5.08 -9.27
C THR A 104 6.10 -3.61 -8.98
N GLN A 105 7.08 -2.78 -8.58
CA GLN A 105 6.84 -1.36 -8.33
C GLN A 105 6.34 -0.65 -9.59
N ARG A 106 6.98 -0.88 -10.74
CA ARG A 106 6.53 -0.31 -12.03
C ARG A 106 5.09 -0.72 -12.36
N GLN A 107 4.75 -2.00 -12.22
CA GLN A 107 3.39 -2.48 -12.47
C GLN A 107 2.37 -1.85 -11.50
N GLN A 108 2.70 -1.75 -10.21
CA GLN A 108 1.81 -1.19 -9.20
C GLN A 108 1.58 0.31 -9.41
N TYR A 109 2.61 1.06 -9.83
CA TYR A 109 2.49 2.46 -10.23
C TYR A 109 1.59 2.64 -11.46
N GLN A 110 1.75 1.79 -12.48
CA GLN A 110 0.87 1.81 -13.66
C GLN A 110 -0.58 1.47 -13.30
N ASN A 111 -0.80 0.53 -12.38
CA ASN A 111 -2.13 0.24 -11.85
C ASN A 111 -2.72 1.47 -11.13
N LYS A 112 -1.91 2.19 -10.34
CA LYS A 112 -2.32 3.43 -9.69
C LYS A 112 -2.76 4.49 -10.70
N LYS A 113 -1.95 4.74 -11.73
CA LYS A 113 -2.27 5.69 -12.82
C LYS A 113 -3.58 5.33 -13.53
N LYS A 114 -3.89 4.03 -13.65
CA LYS A 114 -5.14 3.52 -14.23
C LYS A 114 -6.33 3.48 -13.26
N GLY A 115 -6.19 4.02 -12.05
CA GLY A 115 -7.23 3.99 -11.01
C GLY A 115 -7.56 2.57 -10.51
N LYS A 116 -6.68 1.59 -10.75
CA LYS A 116 -6.84 0.22 -10.26
C LYS A 116 -6.41 0.14 -8.80
N THR A 117 -6.99 -0.82 -8.08
CA THR A 117 -6.56 -1.11 -6.70
C THR A 117 -5.13 -1.62 -6.72
N THR A 118 -4.28 -1.02 -5.88
CA THR A 118 -2.84 -1.28 -5.80
C THR A 118 -2.37 -1.10 -4.35
N GLN A 119 -1.20 -1.66 -4.04
CA GLN A 119 -0.45 -1.42 -2.81
C GLN A 119 0.55 -0.26 -2.95
N MET A 120 0.56 0.46 -4.08
CA MET A 120 1.39 1.63 -4.28
C MET A 120 0.79 2.85 -3.58
N THR A 121 1.39 3.26 -2.47
CA THR A 121 1.05 4.50 -1.74
C THR A 121 1.78 5.70 -2.35
N ASP A 122 1.36 6.93 -2.01
CA ASP A 122 2.07 8.14 -2.46
C ASP A 122 3.46 8.21 -1.83
N GLU A 123 3.58 7.88 -0.54
CA GLU A 123 4.87 7.83 0.16
C GLU A 123 5.89 6.89 -0.51
N ARG A 124 5.45 5.72 -1.00
CA ARG A 124 6.33 4.78 -1.73
C ARG A 124 6.80 5.35 -3.07
N ILE A 125 5.95 6.14 -3.74
CA ILE A 125 6.31 6.83 -4.97
C ILE A 125 7.35 7.90 -4.65
N ASP A 126 7.09 8.75 -3.67
CA ASP A 126 7.99 9.84 -3.26
C ASP A 126 9.38 9.30 -2.88
N LYS A 127 9.45 8.18 -2.14
CA LYS A 127 10.72 7.53 -1.79
C LYS A 127 11.48 7.03 -3.03
N LEU A 128 10.78 6.41 -3.98
CA LEU A 128 11.38 5.90 -5.22
C LEU A 128 11.85 7.05 -6.12
N GLU A 129 11.02 8.09 -6.29
CA GLU A 129 11.38 9.28 -7.07
C GLU A 129 12.54 10.04 -6.42
N GLY A 130 12.60 10.09 -5.09
CA GLY A 130 13.70 10.68 -4.33
C GLY A 130 15.06 10.03 -4.58
N ILE A 131 15.09 8.75 -4.99
CA ILE A 131 16.32 8.08 -5.42
C ILE A 131 16.50 8.08 -6.94
N GLY A 132 15.71 8.83 -7.70
CA GLY A 132 15.81 8.90 -9.16
C GLY A 132 15.32 7.64 -9.88
N PHE A 133 14.36 6.92 -9.29
CA PHE A 133 13.82 5.70 -9.88
C PHE A 133 13.07 5.99 -11.20
N VAL A 134 13.41 5.24 -12.25
CA VAL A 134 12.75 5.37 -13.56
C VAL A 134 11.60 4.37 -13.68
N TRP A 135 10.38 4.91 -13.84
CA TRP A 135 9.14 4.14 -13.92
C TRP A 135 8.91 3.44 -15.26
N ASP A 136 9.40 4.03 -16.36
CA ASP A 136 9.13 3.60 -17.75
C ASP A 136 10.32 2.87 -18.40
N ALA A 137 11.25 2.37 -17.59
CA ALA A 137 12.43 1.61 -18.02
C ALA A 137 12.14 0.12 -18.30
#